data_AF-E6QND4-F1
#
_entry.id   AF-E6QND4-F1
#
_cell.length_a   1.000
_cell.length_b   1.000
_cell.length_c   1.000
_cell.angle_alpha   90.00
_cell.angle_beta   90.00
_cell.angle_gamma   90.00
#
_symmetry.space_group_name_H-M   'P 1'
#
loop_
_entity.id
_entity.type
_entity.pdbx_description
1 polymer ?
#
loop_
_entity_poly.entity_id
_entity_poly.type
_entity_poly.pdbx_seq_one_letter_code
_entity_poly.pdbx_strand_id
1 'polypeptide(L)'
;MMGEQGADMMMEPNMHILNALTLSKEQYSKISQLSDQLKHDNWAKQGLINDETAKLRDLYEADKRDPAAIGKEYQVIFDLKRQMIETYLDAQNHIEEVLTPEQRATLKGLRNKMRHMYMHPMQ
;
A
#
# COMPACT_ATOMS: atom_id res chain seq x y z
N MET A 1 7.24 -5.33 -19.95
CA MET A 1 7.20 -4.60 -18.67
C MET A 1 5.92 -4.99 -17.95
N MET A 2 5.99 -5.97 -17.06
CA MET A 2 4.87 -6.44 -16.22
C MET A 2 5.40 -6.63 -14.80
N GLY A 3 5.76 -5.52 -14.14
CA GLY A 3 6.33 -5.53 -12.79
C GLY A 3 5.84 -4.40 -11.90
N GLU A 4 5.29 -3.33 -12.47
CA GLU A 4 4.89 -2.13 -11.73
C GLU A 4 3.40 -2.14 -11.31
N GLN A 5 2.56 -2.93 -11.99
CA GLN A 5 1.12 -2.99 -11.69
C GLN A 5 0.76 -3.81 -10.44
N GLY A 6 1.70 -4.59 -9.90
CA GLY A 6 1.45 -5.45 -8.73
C GLY A 6 1.69 -4.78 -7.37
N ALA A 7 2.55 -3.77 -7.31
CA ALA A 7 2.87 -3.06 -6.06
C ALA A 7 1.81 -2.00 -5.72
N ASP A 8 1.34 -1.25 -6.72
CA ASP A 8 0.29 -0.23 -6.55
C ASP A 8 -1.05 -0.85 -6.11
N MET A 9 -1.41 -2.03 -6.60
CA MET A 9 -2.68 -2.69 -6.21
C MET A 9 -2.69 -3.24 -4.78
N MET A 10 -1.54 -3.37 -4.12
CA MET A 10 -1.45 -3.94 -2.77
C MET A 10 -1.48 -2.90 -1.65
N MET A 11 -1.34 -1.61 -1.99
CA MET A 11 -1.21 -0.50 -1.02
C MET A 11 -2.33 0.55 -1.15
N GLU A 12 -3.38 0.25 -1.91
CA GLU A 12 -4.59 1.07 -1.96
C GLU A 12 -5.64 0.63 -0.93
N PRO A 13 -6.45 1.55 -0.39
CA PRO A 13 -7.62 1.18 0.39
C PRO A 13 -8.50 0.31 -0.49
N ASN A 14 -8.87 -0.88 0.00
CA ASN A 14 -9.69 -1.78 -0.78
C ASN A 14 -11.13 -1.23 -0.87
N MET A 15 -11.35 -0.42 -1.91
CA MET A 15 -12.61 0.26 -2.18
C MET A 15 -13.76 -0.74 -2.38
N HIS A 16 -13.47 -1.96 -2.82
CA HIS A 16 -14.50 -3.00 -2.93
C HIS A 16 -15.08 -3.39 -1.56
N ILE A 17 -14.24 -3.51 -0.52
CA ILE A 17 -14.72 -3.76 0.85
C ILE A 17 -15.48 -2.54 1.37
N LEU A 18 -14.98 -1.32 1.13
CA LEU A 18 -15.61 -0.10 1.63
C LEU A 18 -16.98 0.15 1.01
N ASN A 19 -17.17 -0.20 -0.26
CA ASN A 19 -18.47 -0.13 -0.94
C ASN A 19 -19.53 -1.07 -0.32
N ALA A 20 -19.13 -2.10 0.42
CA ALA A 20 -20.04 -2.99 1.12
C ALA A 20 -20.58 -2.41 2.44
N LEU A 21 -20.10 -1.24 2.89
CA LEU A 21 -20.46 -0.64 4.19
C LEU A 21 -21.68 0.31 4.14
N THR A 22 -22.42 0.34 3.03
CA THR A 22 -23.58 1.23 2.84
C THR A 22 -23.24 2.68 3.25
N LEU A 23 -22.20 3.23 2.62
CA LEU A 23 -21.70 4.57 2.92
C LEU A 23 -22.71 5.65 2.54
N SER A 24 -22.80 6.72 3.33
CA SER A 24 -23.49 7.94 2.91
C SER A 24 -22.72 8.61 1.77
N LYS A 25 -23.40 9.48 0.99
CA LYS A 25 -22.74 10.25 -0.08
C LYS A 25 -21.57 11.09 0.44
N GLU A 26 -21.71 11.66 1.64
CA GLU A 26 -20.65 12.45 2.28
C GLU A 26 -19.47 11.58 2.69
N GLN A 27 -19.72 10.43 3.32
CA GLN A 27 -18.68 9.47 3.70
C GLN A 27 -17.92 8.98 2.47
N TYR A 28 -18.65 8.62 1.42
CA TYR A 28 -18.05 8.18 0.15
C TYR A 28 -17.15 9.28 -0.44
N SER A 29 -17.62 10.53 -0.50
CA SER A 29 -16.82 11.64 -1.03
C SER A 29 -15.52 11.85 -0.23
N LYS A 30 -15.58 11.81 1.10
CA LYS A 30 -14.41 11.97 1.97
C LYS A 30 -13.42 10.83 1.78
N ILE A 31 -13.90 9.58 1.75
CA ILE A 31 -13.07 8.39 1.53
C ILE A 31 -12.42 8.41 0.14
N SER A 32 -13.15 8.84 -0.89
CA SER A 32 -12.60 8.97 -2.25
C SER A 32 -11.45 9.97 -2.29
N GLN A 33 -11.61 11.14 -1.66
CA GLN A 33 -10.54 12.16 -1.59
C GLN A 33 -9.30 11.64 -0.84
N LEU A 34 -9.49 10.94 0.27
CA LEU A 34 -8.40 10.29 1.01
C LEU A 34 -7.67 9.24 0.15
N SER A 35 -8.43 8.44 -0.61
CA SER A 35 -7.88 7.45 -1.53
C SER A 35 -7.07 8.11 -2.65
N ASP A 36 -7.59 9.16 -3.26
CA ASP A 36 -6.91 9.89 -4.34
C ASP A 36 -5.61 10.54 -3.86
N GLN A 37 -5.63 11.14 -2.66
CA GLN A 37 -4.43 11.72 -2.04
C GLN A 37 -3.37 10.65 -1.76
N LEU A 38 -3.78 9.52 -1.19
CA LEU A 38 -2.87 8.39 -0.93
C LEU A 38 -2.26 7.85 -2.23
N LYS A 39 -3.05 7.72 -3.29
CA LYS A 39 -2.55 7.28 -4.61
C LYS A 39 -1.50 8.24 -5.14
N HIS A 40 -1.78 9.55 -5.08
CA HIS A 40 -0.83 10.57 -5.50
C HIS A 40 0.49 10.47 -4.72
N ASP A 41 0.43 10.36 -3.40
CA ASP A 41 1.61 10.32 -2.54
C ASP A 41 2.40 9.03 -2.64
N ASN A 42 1.73 7.92 -2.94
CA ASN A 42 2.35 6.62 -3.21
C ASN A 42 3.00 6.59 -4.60
N TRP A 43 2.37 7.17 -5.62
CA TRP A 43 2.93 7.21 -6.97
C TRP A 43 4.29 7.94 -7.01
N ALA A 44 4.40 9.06 -6.31
CA ALA A 44 5.67 9.78 -6.18
C ALA A 44 6.76 8.93 -5.50
N LYS A 45 6.43 8.19 -4.44
CA LYS A 45 7.36 7.30 -3.74
C LYS A 45 7.73 6.07 -4.57
N GLN A 46 6.79 5.54 -5.35
CA GLN A 46 7.03 4.43 -6.26
C GLN A 46 8.01 4.84 -7.37
N GLY A 47 7.91 6.06 -7.89
CA GLY A 47 8.91 6.64 -8.78
C GLY A 47 10.31 6.64 -8.17
N LEU A 48 10.45 7.08 -6.91
CA LEU A 48 11.73 7.05 -6.19
C LEU A 48 12.25 5.62 -6.01
N ILE A 49 11.38 4.67 -5.64
CA ILE A 49 11.76 3.25 -5.52
C ILE A 49 12.30 2.70 -6.85
N ASN A 50 11.69 3.09 -7.98
CA ASN A 50 12.15 2.69 -9.29
C ASN A 50 13.55 3.25 -9.60
N ASP A 51 13.79 4.52 -9.26
CA ASP A 51 15.10 5.17 -9.43
C ASP A 51 16.18 4.49 -8.57
N GLU A 52 15.92 4.22 -7.29
CA GLU A 52 16.86 3.50 -6.40
C GLU A 52 17.04 2.04 -6.86
N THR A 53 16.01 1.40 -7.42
CA THR A 53 16.14 0.05 -8.00
C THR A 53 17.04 0.06 -9.24
N ALA A 54 17.03 1.13 -10.04
CA ALA A 54 17.95 1.29 -11.16
C ALA A 54 19.39 1.45 -10.68
N LYS A 55 19.64 2.27 -9.65
CA LYS A 55 20.98 2.39 -9.03
C LYS A 55 21.46 1.05 -8.46
N LEU A 56 20.57 0.30 -7.81
CA LEU A 56 20.86 -1.02 -7.30
C LEU A 56 21.31 -1.97 -8.42
N ARG A 57 20.61 -1.96 -9.56
CA ARG A 57 21.01 -2.74 -10.74
C ARG A 57 22.42 -2.36 -11.20
N ASP A 58 22.69 -1.06 -11.33
CA ASP A 58 23.99 -0.58 -11.79
C ASP A 58 25.14 -1.00 -10.82
N LEU A 59 24.88 -1.00 -9.50
CA LEU A 59 25.81 -1.53 -8.48
C LEU A 59 26.09 -3.04 -8.63
N TYR A 60 25.11 -3.81 -9.09
CA TYR A 60 25.27 -5.25 -9.33
C TYR A 60 26.02 -5.58 -10.63
N GLU A 61 25.92 -4.70 -11.62
CA GLU A 61 26.57 -4.81 -12.94
C GLU A 61 28.03 -4.33 -12.94
N ALA A 62 28.49 -3.66 -11.88
CA ALA A 62 29.88 -3.24 -11.72
C ALA A 62 30.87 -4.43 -11.73
N ASP A 63 32.06 -4.20 -12.32
CA ASP A 63 33.15 -5.19 -12.41
C ASP A 63 33.49 -5.84 -11.07
N LYS A 64 33.46 -5.04 -9.99
CA LYS A 64 33.58 -5.49 -8.61
C LYS A 64 32.41 -4.96 -7.80
N ARG A 65 31.59 -5.88 -7.30
CA ARG A 65 30.45 -5.56 -6.43
C ARG A 65 30.96 -5.12 -5.07
N ASP A 66 30.49 -3.95 -4.62
CA ASP A 66 30.70 -3.45 -3.26
C ASP A 66 29.50 -3.83 -2.38
N PRO A 67 29.66 -4.80 -1.45
CA PRO A 67 28.57 -5.23 -0.58
C PRO A 67 28.01 -4.10 0.30
N ALA A 68 28.85 -3.13 0.70
CA ALA A 68 28.41 -2.03 1.56
C ALA A 68 27.56 -1.02 0.78
N ALA A 69 27.95 -0.71 -0.45
CA ALA A 69 27.16 0.15 -1.34
C ALA A 69 25.79 -0.49 -1.68
N ILE A 70 25.79 -1.78 -2.03
CA ILE A 70 24.55 -2.53 -2.32
C ILE A 70 23.63 -2.57 -1.09
N GLY A 71 24.18 -2.88 0.09
CA GLY A 71 23.40 -2.90 1.34
C GLY A 71 22.78 -1.55 1.68
N LYS A 72 23.53 -0.46 1.46
CA LYS A 72 23.02 0.91 1.65
C LYS A 72 21.89 1.24 0.70
N GLU A 73 22.00 0.85 -0.57
CA GLU A 73 20.96 1.09 -1.58
C GLU A 73 19.67 0.35 -1.24
N TYR A 74 19.76 -0.90 -0.78
CA TYR A 74 18.60 -1.62 -0.25
C TYR A 74 17.93 -0.92 0.93
N GLN A 75 18.71 -0.35 1.85
CA GLN A 75 18.17 0.39 2.99
C GLN A 75 17.30 1.56 2.53
N VAL A 76 17.74 2.32 1.52
CA VAL A 76 16.94 3.43 0.95
C VAL A 76 15.63 2.91 0.38
N ILE A 77 15.65 1.83 -0.41
CA ILE A 77 14.45 1.21 -0.96
C ILE A 77 13.51 0.75 0.15
N PHE A 78 14.03 0.14 1.23
CA PHE A 78 13.22 -0.30 2.36
C PHE A 78 12.61 0.86 3.14
N ASP A 79 13.34 1.95 3.34
CA ASP A 79 12.81 3.14 4.00
C ASP A 79 11.67 3.77 3.19
N LEU A 80 11.79 3.84 1.85
CA LEU A 80 10.70 4.30 0.97
C LEU A 80 9.46 3.40 1.07
N LYS A 81 9.64 2.08 1.04
CA LYS A 81 8.55 1.11 1.22
C LYS A 81 7.91 1.24 2.59
N ARG A 82 8.70 1.45 3.66
CA ARG A 82 8.18 1.69 5.01
C ARG A 82 7.29 2.93 5.04
N GLN A 83 7.73 4.04 4.44
CA GLN A 83 6.94 5.28 4.38
C GLN A 83 5.61 5.09 3.64
N MET A 84 5.58 4.29 2.56
CA MET A 84 4.32 3.95 1.88
C MET A 84 3.37 3.16 2.79
N ILE A 85 3.90 2.21 3.59
CA ILE A 85 3.11 1.47 4.58
C ILE A 85 2.57 2.41 5.66
N GLU A 86 3.40 3.28 6.21
CA GLU A 86 2.99 4.26 7.22
C GLU A 86 1.88 5.18 6.69
N THR A 87 2.03 5.69 5.47
CA THR A 87 1.03 6.55 4.80
C THR A 87 -0.29 5.79 4.56
N TYR A 88 -0.21 4.52 4.16
CA TYR A 88 -1.38 3.67 3.99
C TYR A 88 -2.14 3.43 5.30
N LEU A 89 -1.42 3.13 6.38
CA LEU A 89 -2.02 2.89 7.69
C LEU A 89 -2.68 4.15 8.24
N ASP A 90 -2.06 5.30 8.05
CA ASP A 90 -2.65 6.60 8.40
C ASP A 90 -3.96 6.86 7.64
N ALA A 91 -3.98 6.63 6.33
CA ALA A 91 -5.19 6.74 5.53
C ALA A 91 -6.29 5.75 5.98
N GLN A 92 -5.93 4.50 6.35
CA GLN A 92 -6.90 3.54 6.90
C GLN A 92 -7.51 4.05 8.20
N ASN A 93 -6.71 4.64 9.10
CA ASN A 93 -7.20 5.22 10.35
C ASN A 93 -8.19 6.36 10.06
N HIS A 94 -7.85 7.28 9.16
CA HIS A 94 -8.75 8.37 8.77
C HIS A 94 -10.04 7.89 8.10
N ILE A 95 -9.99 6.82 7.29
CA ILE A 95 -11.20 6.20 6.75
C ILE A 95 -12.07 5.67 7.89
N GLU A 96 -11.50 4.97 8.87
CA GLU A 96 -12.25 4.41 10.00
C GLU A 96 -12.89 5.47 10.90
N GLU A 97 -12.29 6.66 11.01
CA GLU A 97 -12.85 7.82 11.72
C GLU A 97 -14.12 8.37 11.06
N VAL A 98 -14.23 8.28 9.72
CA VAL A 98 -15.39 8.73 8.95
C VAL A 98 -16.58 7.77 9.07
N LEU A 99 -16.34 6.53 9.48
CA LEU A 99 -17.37 5.48 9.59
C LEU A 99 -18.17 5.58 10.90
N THR A 100 -19.39 5.07 10.89
CA THR A 100 -20.15 4.84 12.13
C THR A 100 -19.59 3.62 12.90
N PRO A 101 -19.92 3.45 14.19
CA PRO A 101 -19.55 2.25 14.95
C PRO A 101 -20.01 0.94 14.27
N GLU A 102 -21.21 0.93 13.69
CA GLU A 102 -21.79 -0.24 13.01
C GLU A 102 -21.04 -0.57 11.71
N GLN A 103 -20.66 0.45 10.94
CA GLN A 103 -19.87 0.30 9.73
C GLN A 103 -18.45 -0.22 10.05
N ARG A 104 -17.81 0.27 11.13
CA ARG A 104 -16.52 -0.26 11.59
C ARG A 104 -16.60 -1.73 12.01
N ALA A 105 -17.67 -2.11 12.72
CA ALA A 105 -17.88 -3.51 13.11
C ALA A 105 -18.04 -4.42 11.88
N THR A 106 -18.80 -3.97 10.88
CA THR A 106 -18.98 -4.67 9.60
C THR A 106 -17.64 -4.81 8.86
N LEU A 107 -16.86 -3.72 8.77
CA LEU A 107 -15.54 -3.71 8.16
C LEU A 107 -14.58 -4.71 8.82
N LYS A 108 -14.53 -4.73 10.16
CA LYS A 108 -13.73 -5.71 10.92
C LYS A 108 -14.16 -7.15 10.64
N GLY A 109 -15.48 -7.39 10.55
CA GLY A 109 -16.04 -8.69 10.18
C GLY A 109 -15.62 -9.14 8.77
N LEU A 110 -15.68 -8.24 7.80
CA LEU A 110 -15.26 -8.51 6.41
C LEU A 110 -13.76 -8.82 6.34
N ARG A 111 -12.90 -7.99 6.97
CA ARG A 111 -11.45 -8.21 7.05
C ARG A 111 -11.11 -9.58 7.65
N ASN A 112 -11.79 -9.95 8.74
CA ASN A 112 -11.60 -11.27 9.36
C ASN A 112 -11.99 -12.41 8.42
N LYS A 113 -13.12 -12.30 7.70
CA LYS A 113 -13.56 -13.32 6.73
C LYS A 113 -12.55 -13.50 5.60
N MET A 114 -12.05 -12.41 5.02
CA MET A 114 -11.03 -12.49 3.96
C MET A 114 -9.75 -13.13 4.49
N ARG A 115 -9.29 -12.76 5.69
CA ARG A 115 -8.12 -13.39 6.30
C ARG A 115 -8.26 -14.90 6.41
N HIS A 116 -9.44 -15.40 6.80
CA HIS A 116 -9.69 -16.85 6.86
C HIS A 116 -9.76 -17.50 5.46
N MET A 117 -10.32 -16.81 4.47
CA MET A 117 -10.41 -17.33 3.09
C MET A 117 -9.03 -17.52 2.45
N TYR A 118 -8.08 -16.64 2.71
CA TYR A 118 -6.73 -16.69 2.13
C TYR A 118 -5.72 -17.51 2.96
N MET A 119 -6.06 -17.92 4.18
CA MET A 119 -5.18 -18.72 5.06
C MET A 119 -5.49 -20.22 5.07
N HIS A 120 -6.46 -20.69 4.29
CA HIS A 120 -6.68 -22.11 4.05
C HIS A 120 -6.20 -22.49 2.64
N PRO A 121 -4.98 -23.01 2.46
CA PRO A 121 -4.66 -23.75 1.25
C PRO A 121 -5.58 -24.97 1.20
N MET A 122 -6.21 -25.19 0.04
CA MET A 122 -7.01 -26.37 -0.28
C MET A 122 -6.27 -27.62 0.22
N GLN A 123 -6.91 -28.35 1.13
CA GLN A 123 -6.48 -29.72 1.49
C GLN A 123 -6.73 -30.67 0.33
#